data_AF-A0A6B3D044-F1
#
_entry.id   AF-A0A6B3D044-F1
#
_cell.length_a   1.000
_cell.length_b   1.000
_cell.length_c   1.000
_cell.angle_alpha   90.00
_cell.angle_beta   90.00
_cell.angle_gamma   90.00
#
_symmetry.space_group_name_H-M   'P 1'
#
loop_
_entity.id
_entity.type
_entity.pdbx_description
1 polymer ?
#
loop_
_entity_poly.entity_id
_entity_poly.type
_entity_poly.pdbx_seq_one_letter_code
_entity_poly.pdbx_strand_id
1 'polypeptide(L)'
;MRGEPSCPKCGGRVRAPGLFADAWQCSVHGQVHPMQPVVPPSVEALGVVVHRTQVPVWMPWPLPVGWLFTGAASAGDDRSGGRASAVACSGPGPLGGMGELLLVAEELGVGLGARYAGIEGPDPGHHLNVDSAPDAKVHAAGRPTPLWHVRNAPEDRAVFAGEARGLWLWAILWPEQSGLLMYDELVLTDLRDAGGEVDLVPCGALTPRLLTAPEAPPRQGKSER
;
A
#
# COMPACT_ATOMS: atom_id res chain seq x y z
N MET A 1 -2.92 21.13 -5.98
CA MET A 1 -1.84 20.91 -6.97
C MET A 1 -2.00 19.50 -7.51
N ARG A 2 -2.24 19.32 -8.81
CA ARG A 2 -2.16 17.97 -9.40
C ARG A 2 -0.69 17.59 -9.47
N GLY A 3 -0.28 16.57 -8.73
CA GLY A 3 1.04 15.98 -8.91
C GLY A 3 1.18 15.40 -10.33
N GLU A 4 2.40 15.10 -10.75
CA GLU A 4 2.65 14.33 -11.96
C GLU A 4 2.53 12.83 -11.62
N PRO A 5 1.98 11.98 -12.51
CA PRO A 5 2.03 10.54 -12.33
C PRO A 5 3.48 10.04 -12.21
N SER A 6 3.69 9.00 -11.41
CA SER A 6 5.02 8.44 -11.14
C SER A 6 5.06 6.92 -11.30
N CYS A 7 6.26 6.35 -11.30
CA CYS A 7 6.43 4.91 -11.33
C CYS A 7 6.05 4.33 -9.94
N PRO A 8 5.19 3.31 -9.86
CA PRO A 8 4.83 2.69 -8.59
C PRO A 8 6.02 2.02 -7.90
N LYS A 9 7.05 1.63 -8.65
CA LYS A 9 8.24 0.91 -8.14
C LYS A 9 9.33 1.83 -7.60
N CYS A 10 9.70 2.90 -8.32
CA CYS A 10 10.77 3.83 -7.88
C CYS A 10 10.30 5.25 -7.54
N GLY A 11 9.05 5.61 -7.79
CA GLY A 11 8.58 7.00 -7.67
C GLY A 11 9.15 7.97 -8.71
N GLY A 12 9.94 7.47 -9.66
CA GLY A 12 10.48 8.28 -10.76
C GLY A 12 9.40 8.72 -11.75
N ARG A 13 9.72 9.74 -12.56
CA ARG A 13 8.83 10.22 -13.62
C ARG A 13 8.51 9.13 -14.64
N VAL A 14 7.28 9.16 -15.15
CA VAL A 14 6.80 8.27 -16.22
C VAL A 14 6.33 9.09 -17.41
N ARG A 15 6.48 8.51 -18.61
CA ARG A 15 5.96 9.09 -19.85
C ARG A 15 4.61 8.46 -20.18
N ALA A 16 3.64 9.31 -20.51
CA ALA A 16 2.33 8.86 -20.96
C ALA A 16 2.43 8.10 -22.31
N PRO A 17 1.45 7.21 -22.60
CA PRO A 17 1.29 6.62 -23.92
C PRO A 17 1.25 7.69 -25.03
N GLY A 18 1.78 7.36 -26.19
CA GLY A 18 1.86 8.25 -27.35
C GLY A 18 2.33 7.51 -28.60
N LEU A 19 2.87 8.25 -29.58
CA LEU A 19 3.25 7.70 -30.89
C LEU A 19 4.27 6.54 -30.85
N PHE A 20 5.06 6.44 -29.78
CA PHE A 20 6.15 5.46 -29.66
C PHE A 20 5.87 4.34 -28.65
N ALA A 21 4.78 4.43 -27.88
CA ALA A 21 4.41 3.43 -26.88
C ALA A 21 2.92 3.53 -26.55
N ASP A 22 2.25 2.40 -26.47
CA ASP A 22 0.82 2.26 -26.13
C ASP A 22 0.55 2.19 -24.62
N ALA A 23 1.61 2.13 -23.81
CA ALA A 23 1.55 2.08 -22.36
C ALA A 23 2.46 3.13 -21.71
N TRP A 24 2.24 3.37 -20.42
CA TRP A 24 3.07 4.27 -19.62
C TRP A 24 4.47 3.69 -19.44
N GLN A 25 5.50 4.54 -19.60
CA GLN A 25 6.90 4.10 -19.60
C GLN A 25 7.71 4.77 -18.49
N CYS A 26 8.35 3.96 -17.64
CA CYS A 26 9.42 4.34 -16.74
C CYS A 26 10.78 4.09 -17.40
N SER A 27 11.75 5.00 -17.21
CA SER A 27 13.10 4.83 -17.74
C SER A 27 13.86 3.64 -17.13
N VAL A 28 13.49 3.21 -15.92
CA VAL A 28 14.15 2.12 -15.19
C VAL A 28 13.37 0.80 -15.34
N HIS A 29 12.04 0.86 -15.27
CA HIS A 29 11.20 -0.34 -15.18
C HIS A 29 10.42 -0.68 -16.45
N GLY A 30 10.56 0.11 -17.53
CA GLY A 30 9.81 -0.09 -18.75
C GLY A 30 8.31 0.19 -18.56
N GLN A 31 7.45 -0.71 -19.06
CA GLN A 31 6.00 -0.53 -18.97
C GLN A 31 5.54 -0.62 -17.51
N VAL A 32 4.68 0.31 -17.11
CA VAL A 32 4.15 0.40 -15.74
C VAL A 32 2.69 0.82 -15.72
N HIS A 33 1.99 0.50 -14.65
CA HIS A 33 0.75 1.19 -14.28
C HIS A 33 1.12 2.44 -13.47
N PRO A 34 0.88 3.66 -13.97
CA PRO A 34 1.40 4.87 -13.33
C PRO A 34 0.71 5.08 -11.99
N MET A 35 1.49 5.34 -10.94
CA MET A 35 0.97 5.83 -9.67
C MET A 35 0.41 7.24 -9.89
N GLN A 36 -0.89 7.37 -9.70
CA GLN A 36 -1.59 8.66 -9.76
C GLN A 36 -1.19 9.53 -8.58
N PRO A 37 -1.30 10.86 -8.71
CA PRO A 37 -1.03 11.77 -7.59
C PRO A 37 -1.83 11.38 -6.35
N VAL A 38 -1.16 11.42 -5.20
CA VAL A 38 -1.78 11.14 -3.90
C VAL A 38 -2.97 12.08 -3.70
N VAL A 39 -4.10 11.51 -3.29
CA VAL A 39 -5.30 12.29 -3.01
C VAL A 39 -5.34 12.68 -1.52
N PRO A 40 -5.74 13.92 -1.19
CA PRO A 40 -5.86 14.34 0.21
C PRO A 40 -6.94 13.52 0.93
N PRO A 41 -6.86 13.39 2.26
CA PRO A 41 -7.86 12.67 3.04
C PRO A 41 -9.19 13.44 3.04
N SER A 42 -10.13 12.99 2.21
CA SER A 42 -11.55 13.34 2.26
C SER A 42 -12.38 12.15 1.78
N VAL A 43 -13.66 12.10 2.19
CA VAL A 43 -14.60 11.06 1.74
C VAL A 43 -14.76 11.10 0.22
N GLU A 44 -14.87 12.29 -0.38
CA GLU A 44 -15.04 12.44 -1.83
C GLU A 44 -13.80 11.94 -2.58
N ALA A 45 -12.61 12.27 -2.09
CA ALA A 45 -11.34 11.83 -2.65
C ALA A 45 -11.17 10.30 -2.52
N LEU A 46 -11.58 9.73 -1.38
CA LEU A 46 -11.60 8.29 -1.17
C LEU A 46 -12.57 7.61 -2.14
N GLY A 47 -13.77 8.17 -2.33
CA GLY A 47 -14.74 7.71 -3.32
C GLY A 47 -14.19 7.67 -4.74
N VAL A 48 -13.36 8.65 -5.13
CA VAL A 48 -12.68 8.64 -6.43
C VAL A 48 -11.74 7.42 -6.57
N VAL A 49 -10.98 7.08 -5.54
CA VAL A 49 -10.09 5.90 -5.55
C VAL A 49 -10.92 4.61 -5.60
N VAL A 50 -11.96 4.52 -4.76
CA VAL A 50 -12.88 3.39 -4.71
C VAL A 50 -13.53 3.12 -6.07
N HIS A 51 -14.02 4.15 -6.76
CA HIS A 51 -14.68 3.99 -8.06
C HIS A 51 -13.73 3.70 -9.23
N ARG A 52 -12.45 4.07 -9.13
CA ARG A 52 -11.50 3.95 -10.25
C ARG A 52 -10.63 2.70 -10.17
N THR A 53 -10.59 2.02 -9.03
CA THR A 53 -9.72 0.86 -8.81
C THR A 53 -10.40 -0.46 -9.15
N GLN A 54 -9.64 -1.36 -9.77
CA GLN A 54 -10.03 -2.72 -10.10
C GLN A 54 -9.63 -3.72 -9.00
N VAL A 55 -8.73 -3.30 -8.11
CA VAL A 55 -8.31 -4.03 -6.90
C VAL A 55 -9.06 -3.55 -5.66
N PRO A 56 -9.12 -4.35 -4.57
CA PRO A 56 -9.76 -3.96 -3.32
C PRO A 56 -9.17 -2.70 -2.69
N VAL A 57 -10.03 -1.83 -2.17
CA VAL A 57 -9.58 -0.67 -1.37
C VAL A 57 -9.73 -1.04 0.09
N TRP A 58 -8.72 -1.69 0.65
CA TRP A 58 -8.76 -2.21 2.02
C TRP A 58 -8.71 -1.10 3.07
N MET A 59 -9.60 -1.17 4.05
CA MET A 59 -9.57 -0.36 5.27
C MET A 59 -9.91 -1.23 6.48
N PRO A 60 -9.26 -1.03 7.64
CA PRO A 60 -9.73 -1.66 8.87
C PRO A 60 -11.16 -1.21 9.17
N TRP A 61 -12.06 -2.17 9.42
CA TRP A 61 -13.48 -1.87 9.59
C TRP A 61 -14.08 -2.59 10.82
N PRO A 62 -14.52 -1.84 11.85
CA PRO A 62 -14.34 -0.38 12.01
C PRO A 62 -12.85 0.00 12.13
N LEU A 63 -12.53 1.28 11.90
CA LEU A 63 -11.19 1.78 12.22
C LEU A 63 -10.91 1.57 13.71
N PRO A 64 -9.64 1.26 14.10
CA PRO A 64 -9.28 1.19 15.51
C PRO A 64 -9.59 2.50 16.25
N VAL A 65 -9.79 2.42 17.56
CA VAL A 65 -10.18 3.59 18.36
C VAL A 65 -9.15 4.71 18.22
N GLY A 66 -9.62 5.90 17.82
CA GLY A 66 -8.78 7.08 17.62
C GLY A 66 -7.99 7.10 16.30
N TRP A 67 -8.20 6.11 15.42
CA TRP A 67 -7.60 6.08 14.09
C TRP A 67 -8.44 6.83 13.06
N LEU A 68 -7.75 7.48 12.15
CA LEU A 68 -8.31 8.32 11.09
C LEU A 68 -7.79 7.85 9.73
N PHE A 69 -8.59 8.00 8.69
CA PHE A 69 -8.13 7.92 7.31
C PHE A 69 -7.22 9.11 6.99
N THR A 70 -5.99 8.84 6.56
CA THR A 70 -4.94 9.86 6.35
C THR A 70 -4.44 9.95 4.92
N GLY A 71 -5.16 9.34 3.96
CA GLY A 71 -4.94 9.55 2.54
C GLY A 71 -4.96 8.25 1.75
N ALA A 72 -5.05 8.38 0.42
CA ALA A 72 -5.03 7.24 -0.48
C ALA A 72 -4.21 7.52 -1.74
N ALA A 73 -3.76 6.44 -2.37
CA ALA A 73 -3.14 6.46 -3.68
C ALA A 73 -3.62 5.27 -4.51
N SER A 74 -3.47 5.37 -5.83
CA SER A 74 -3.70 4.24 -6.74
C SER A 74 -2.70 4.25 -7.88
N ALA A 75 -2.38 3.08 -8.41
CA ALA A 75 -1.57 2.94 -9.61
C ALA A 75 -2.39 2.32 -10.74
N GLY A 76 -2.39 2.94 -11.91
CA GLY A 76 -3.25 2.63 -13.05
C GLY A 76 -3.63 3.90 -13.80
N ASP A 77 -4.29 3.76 -14.94
CA ASP A 77 -4.76 4.90 -15.75
C ASP A 77 -6.27 4.87 -15.97
N ASP A 78 -6.83 5.91 -16.58
CA ASP A 78 -8.27 6.00 -16.82
C ASP A 78 -8.78 4.90 -17.79
N ARG A 79 -7.90 4.28 -18.59
CA ARG A 79 -8.26 3.21 -19.54
C ARG A 79 -8.31 1.84 -18.86
N SER A 80 -7.34 1.54 -18.01
CA SER A 80 -7.25 0.25 -17.33
C SER A 80 -7.92 0.25 -15.95
N GLY A 81 -8.19 1.42 -15.36
CA GLY A 81 -8.46 1.53 -13.93
C GLY A 81 -7.22 1.29 -13.08
N GLY A 82 -7.37 1.48 -11.76
CA GLY A 82 -6.33 1.24 -10.76
C GLY A 82 -6.05 -0.25 -10.56
N ARG A 83 -4.82 -0.67 -10.86
CA ARG A 83 -4.24 -2.01 -10.67
C ARG A 83 -3.54 -2.20 -9.33
N ALA A 84 -3.36 -1.10 -8.60
CA ALA A 84 -3.00 -1.10 -7.19
C ALA A 84 -3.72 0.04 -6.47
N SER A 85 -3.98 -0.12 -5.18
CA SER A 85 -4.48 0.91 -4.28
C SER A 85 -3.75 0.87 -2.95
N ALA A 86 -3.51 2.03 -2.37
CA ALA A 86 -2.92 2.17 -1.05
C ALA A 86 -3.82 3.08 -0.20
N VAL A 87 -4.20 2.62 1.00
CA VAL A 87 -5.00 3.37 1.97
C VAL A 87 -4.18 3.55 3.23
N ALA A 88 -3.99 4.79 3.66
CA ALA A 88 -3.30 5.13 4.89
C ALA A 88 -4.30 5.42 6.00
N CYS A 89 -4.03 4.89 7.18
CA CYS A 89 -4.70 5.22 8.42
C CYS A 89 -3.67 5.55 9.49
N SER A 90 -3.99 6.47 10.39
CA SER A 90 -3.08 6.85 11.49
C SER A 90 -3.86 7.10 12.77
N GLY A 91 -3.26 6.79 13.91
CA GLY A 91 -3.88 6.96 15.22
C GLY A 91 -2.90 6.66 16.36
N PRO A 92 -3.39 6.47 17.60
CA PRO A 92 -2.53 6.09 18.72
C PRO A 92 -1.82 4.75 18.46
N GLY A 93 -0.51 4.73 18.67
CA GLY A 93 0.30 3.51 18.58
C GLY A 93 0.12 2.60 19.81
N PRO A 94 0.28 1.27 19.65
CA PRO A 94 0.04 0.30 20.73
C PRO A 94 0.99 0.47 21.92
N LEU A 95 2.20 0.99 21.69
CA LEU A 95 3.20 1.29 22.73
C LEU A 95 3.33 2.81 23.02
N GLY A 96 2.29 3.58 22.69
CA GLY A 96 2.29 5.03 22.78
C GLY A 96 2.83 5.74 21.53
N GLY A 97 2.64 7.06 21.48
CA GLY A 97 2.94 7.87 20.30
C GLY A 97 1.92 7.68 19.17
N MET A 98 2.32 8.07 17.96
CA MET A 98 1.51 7.92 16.75
C MET A 98 1.92 6.66 15.98
N GLY A 99 0.93 5.85 15.63
CA GLY A 99 1.04 4.74 14.70
C GLY A 99 0.46 5.10 13.34
N GLU A 100 1.03 4.52 12.29
CA GLU A 100 0.53 4.58 10.92
C GLU A 100 0.42 3.17 10.35
N LEU A 101 -0.62 2.92 9.58
CA LEU A 101 -0.86 1.70 8.83
C LEU A 101 -1.13 2.09 7.38
N LEU A 102 -0.41 1.47 6.46
CA LEU A 102 -0.68 1.52 5.04
C LEU A 102 -1.09 0.13 4.56
N LEU A 103 -2.31 0.03 4.05
CA LEU A 103 -2.82 -1.18 3.40
C LEU A 103 -2.70 -1.03 1.90
N VAL A 104 -2.02 -1.97 1.25
CA VAL A 104 -1.88 -1.99 -0.21
C VAL A 104 -2.54 -3.24 -0.76
N ALA A 105 -3.42 -3.07 -1.75
CA ALA A 105 -3.85 -4.14 -2.63
C ALA A 105 -3.22 -3.93 -4.00
N GLU A 106 -2.67 -4.97 -4.62
CA GLU A 106 -2.13 -4.86 -5.98
C GLU A 106 -2.18 -6.15 -6.78
N GLU A 107 -2.30 -5.99 -8.10
CA GLU A 107 -2.01 -7.06 -9.07
C GLU A 107 -0.51 -7.37 -9.08
N LEU A 108 -0.18 -8.61 -9.47
CA LEU A 108 1.21 -9.09 -9.58
C LEU A 108 2.05 -8.13 -10.43
N GLY A 109 3.22 -7.74 -9.93
CA GLY A 109 4.20 -6.98 -10.72
C GLY A 109 3.98 -5.46 -10.79
N VAL A 110 2.93 -4.90 -10.16
CA VAL A 110 2.75 -3.43 -10.08
C VAL A 110 3.84 -2.79 -9.22
N GLY A 111 4.11 -3.34 -8.04
CA GLY A 111 5.23 -3.00 -7.17
C GLY A 111 5.04 -1.75 -6.31
N LEU A 112 3.80 -1.37 -6.05
CA LEU A 112 3.46 -0.30 -5.10
C LEU A 112 3.71 -0.75 -3.66
N GLY A 113 3.32 -1.98 -3.32
CA GLY A 113 3.52 -2.54 -1.98
C GLY A 113 4.99 -2.72 -1.66
N ALA A 114 5.75 -3.32 -2.59
CA ALA A 114 7.20 -3.49 -2.46
C ALA A 114 7.94 -2.14 -2.29
N ARG A 115 7.54 -1.10 -3.05
CA ARG A 115 8.08 0.26 -2.87
C ARG A 115 7.86 0.76 -1.46
N TYR A 116 6.64 0.71 -0.93
CA TYR A 116 6.36 1.21 0.41
C TYR A 116 6.97 0.34 1.52
N ALA A 117 7.10 -0.96 1.28
CA ALA A 117 7.82 -1.89 2.15
C ALA A 117 9.33 -1.63 2.18
N GLY A 118 9.87 -0.89 1.20
CA GLY A 118 11.31 -0.59 1.12
C GLY A 118 12.16 -1.78 0.71
N ILE A 119 11.58 -2.75 -0.01
CA ILE A 119 12.29 -3.93 -0.52
C ILE A 119 12.55 -3.82 -2.03
N GLU A 120 13.48 -4.63 -2.52
CA GLU A 120 13.74 -4.73 -3.96
C GLU A 120 12.72 -5.64 -4.66
N GLY A 121 12.50 -5.38 -5.95
CA GLY A 121 11.57 -6.15 -6.76
C GLY A 121 10.11 -5.65 -6.65
N PRO A 122 9.19 -6.21 -7.46
CA PRO A 122 7.81 -5.75 -7.51
C PRO A 122 6.84 -6.52 -6.62
N ASP A 123 7.27 -7.63 -6.00
CA ASP A 123 6.44 -8.54 -5.21
C ASP A 123 7.22 -9.01 -3.97
N PRO A 124 6.57 -9.53 -2.92
CA PRO A 124 7.27 -9.99 -1.72
C PRO A 124 8.29 -11.11 -2.01
N GLY A 125 7.98 -12.01 -2.94
CA GLY A 125 8.88 -13.07 -3.40
C GLY A 125 9.59 -13.83 -2.27
N HIS A 126 10.92 -13.91 -2.35
CA HIS A 126 11.77 -14.62 -1.40
C HIS A 126 11.87 -13.95 -0.01
N HIS A 127 11.28 -12.76 0.16
CA HIS A 127 11.21 -12.11 1.46
C HIS A 127 10.15 -12.75 2.38
N LEU A 128 9.23 -13.53 1.82
CA LEU A 128 8.24 -14.31 2.59
C LEU A 128 8.74 -15.72 2.86
N ASN A 129 8.53 -16.19 4.08
CA ASN A 129 8.74 -17.59 4.44
C ASN A 129 7.41 -18.33 4.52
N VAL A 130 6.82 -18.60 3.35
CA VAL A 130 5.50 -19.23 3.26
C VAL A 130 5.47 -20.67 3.80
N ASP A 131 6.63 -21.31 3.95
CA ASP A 131 6.75 -22.64 4.54
C ASP A 131 6.63 -22.64 6.07
N SER A 132 6.75 -21.47 6.73
CA SER A 132 6.46 -21.33 8.16
C SER A 132 5.01 -20.95 8.42
N ALA A 133 4.58 -21.12 9.67
CA ALA A 133 3.30 -20.56 10.13
C ALA A 133 3.24 -19.04 9.84
N PRO A 134 2.06 -18.51 9.49
CA PRO A 134 1.89 -17.08 9.31
C PRO A 134 2.11 -16.34 10.63
N ASP A 135 2.76 -15.19 10.55
CA ASP A 135 3.06 -14.34 11.70
C ASP A 135 1.82 -13.57 12.18
N ALA A 136 0.91 -13.24 11.26
CA ALA A 136 -0.33 -12.53 11.56
C ALA A 136 -1.50 -13.06 10.73
N LYS A 137 -2.71 -12.71 11.14
CA LYS A 137 -3.95 -13.09 10.46
C LYS A 137 -4.94 -11.94 10.49
N VAL A 138 -5.51 -11.64 9.33
CA VAL A 138 -6.59 -10.65 9.19
C VAL A 138 -7.84 -11.29 8.60
N HIS A 139 -8.98 -10.64 8.74
CA HIS A 139 -10.24 -11.04 8.12
C HIS A 139 -10.52 -10.11 6.92
N ALA A 140 -9.99 -10.44 5.74
CA ALA A 140 -10.19 -9.65 4.53
C ALA A 140 -11.46 -10.08 3.79
N ALA A 141 -12.42 -9.15 3.64
CA ALA A 141 -13.75 -9.42 3.06
C ALA A 141 -14.41 -10.69 3.65
N GLY A 142 -14.36 -10.82 4.97
CA GLY A 142 -14.94 -11.93 5.71
C GLY A 142 -14.14 -13.25 5.66
N ARG A 143 -12.94 -13.26 5.06
CA ARG A 143 -12.11 -14.47 4.94
C ARG A 143 -10.83 -14.35 5.79
N PRO A 144 -10.55 -15.37 6.64
CA PRO A 144 -9.23 -15.56 7.22
C PRO A 144 -8.13 -15.46 6.16
N THR A 145 -7.24 -14.49 6.33
CA THR A 145 -6.16 -14.19 5.38
C THR A 145 -4.85 -14.21 6.15
N PRO A 146 -4.00 -15.23 5.93
CA PRO A 146 -2.69 -15.31 6.57
C PRO A 146 -1.76 -14.25 6.00
N LEU A 147 -0.98 -13.63 6.88
CA LEU A 147 0.08 -12.70 6.50
C LEU A 147 1.39 -13.15 7.13
N TRP A 148 2.47 -13.04 6.37
CA TRP A 148 3.82 -13.33 6.82
C TRP A 148 4.61 -12.03 6.91
N HIS A 149 5.50 -11.96 7.90
CA HIS A 149 6.42 -10.85 8.04
C HIS A 149 7.42 -10.86 6.88
N VAL A 150 7.59 -9.71 6.22
CA VAL A 150 8.51 -9.53 5.10
C VAL A 150 9.92 -9.34 5.66
N ARG A 151 10.81 -10.26 5.34
CA ARG A 151 12.22 -10.20 5.77
C ARG A 151 12.98 -9.12 5.00
N ASN A 152 14.01 -8.55 5.64
CA ASN A 152 14.90 -7.53 5.06
C ASN A 152 14.20 -6.22 4.65
N ALA A 153 13.00 -5.95 5.19
CA ALA A 153 12.44 -4.59 5.16
C ALA A 153 13.24 -3.67 6.11
N PRO A 154 13.24 -2.34 5.90
CA PRO A 154 13.90 -1.40 6.80
C PRO A 154 13.38 -1.49 8.24
N GLU A 155 14.25 -1.30 9.22
CA GLU A 155 13.93 -1.43 10.66
C GLU A 155 12.98 -0.34 11.19
N ASP A 156 12.68 0.71 10.40
CA ASP A 156 11.75 1.76 10.81
C ASP A 156 10.27 1.37 10.68
N ARG A 157 9.97 0.20 10.11
CA ARG A 157 8.62 -0.29 9.83
C ARG A 157 8.50 -1.79 10.00
N ALA A 158 7.30 -2.24 10.36
CA ALA A 158 6.92 -3.64 10.27
C ALA A 158 6.16 -3.84 8.96
N VAL A 159 6.46 -4.93 8.25
CA VAL A 159 5.85 -5.22 6.94
C VAL A 159 5.31 -6.63 6.96
N PHE A 160 4.05 -6.77 6.61
CA PHE A 160 3.39 -8.05 6.42
C PHE A 160 2.83 -8.13 5.01
N ALA A 161 2.89 -9.30 4.40
CA ALA A 161 2.24 -9.56 3.13
C ALA A 161 1.60 -10.94 3.08
N GLY A 162 0.54 -11.04 2.29
CA GLY A 162 -0.15 -12.28 1.96
C GLY A 162 -1.07 -12.05 0.76
N GLU A 163 -2.02 -12.94 0.55
CA GLU A 163 -2.89 -12.88 -0.63
C GLU A 163 -4.37 -12.82 -0.22
N ALA A 164 -5.10 -11.85 -0.77
CA ALA A 164 -6.54 -11.74 -0.63
C ALA A 164 -7.19 -11.57 -2.01
N ARG A 165 -8.18 -12.43 -2.33
CA ARG A 165 -8.89 -12.40 -3.62
C ARG A 165 -7.96 -12.55 -4.86
N GLY A 166 -6.88 -13.33 -4.77
CA GLY A 166 -5.94 -13.50 -5.88
C GLY A 166 -5.00 -12.33 -6.10
N LEU A 167 -4.92 -11.40 -5.15
CA LEU A 167 -4.15 -10.17 -5.22
C LEU A 167 -3.24 -10.06 -3.99
N TRP A 168 -2.11 -9.38 -4.13
CA TRP A 168 -1.26 -9.08 -2.99
C TRP A 168 -1.98 -8.15 -2.03
N LEU A 169 -1.93 -8.50 -0.75
CA LEU A 169 -2.31 -7.67 0.38
C LEU A 169 -1.07 -7.40 1.20
N TRP A 170 -0.72 -6.12 1.35
CA TRP A 170 0.36 -5.66 2.22
C TRP A 170 -0.21 -4.85 3.38
N ALA A 171 0.36 -5.05 4.57
CA ALA A 171 0.19 -4.17 5.72
C ALA A 171 1.55 -3.64 6.14
N ILE A 172 1.74 -2.33 6.04
CA ILE A 172 3.01 -1.65 6.33
C ILE A 172 2.77 -0.67 7.47
N LEU A 173 3.47 -0.85 8.58
CA LEU A 173 3.21 -0.13 9.82
C LEU A 173 4.42 0.67 10.27
N TRP A 174 4.20 1.91 10.71
CA TRP A 174 5.21 2.77 11.32
C TRP A 174 4.78 3.27 12.70
N PRO A 175 5.72 3.49 13.62
CA PRO A 175 7.04 2.86 13.67
C PRO A 175 6.94 1.32 13.65
N GLU A 176 8.06 0.60 13.55
CA GLU A 176 8.08 -0.88 13.50
C GLU A 176 7.21 -1.53 14.59
N GLN A 177 7.31 -1.07 15.83
CA GLN A 177 6.52 -1.54 16.97
C GLN A 177 4.99 -1.40 16.81
N SER A 178 4.49 -0.56 15.87
CA SER A 178 3.07 -0.54 15.50
C SER A 178 2.60 -1.85 14.88
N GLY A 179 3.52 -2.71 14.43
CA GLY A 179 3.23 -4.07 13.96
C GLY A 179 2.44 -4.93 14.95
N LEU A 180 2.47 -4.60 16.26
CA LEU A 180 1.64 -5.24 17.28
C LEU A 180 0.13 -5.17 16.97
N LEU A 181 -0.33 -4.18 16.22
CA LEU A 181 -1.72 -4.06 15.79
C LEU A 181 -2.18 -5.23 14.91
N MET A 182 -1.25 -5.93 14.24
CA MET A 182 -1.59 -7.05 13.36
C MET A 182 -1.99 -8.30 14.14
N TYR A 183 -1.75 -8.35 15.45
CA TYR A 183 -2.12 -9.46 16.32
C TYR A 183 -3.53 -9.33 16.91
N ASP A 184 -4.21 -8.19 16.72
CA ASP A 184 -5.59 -7.95 17.17
C ASP A 184 -6.66 -8.46 16.18
N GLU A 185 -6.33 -9.42 15.31
CA GLU A 185 -7.20 -10.01 14.28
C GLU A 185 -8.03 -8.98 13.48
N LEU A 186 -7.35 -8.00 12.86
CA LEU A 186 -8.02 -6.92 12.13
C LEU A 186 -9.00 -7.42 11.06
N VAL A 187 -10.20 -6.82 11.04
CA VAL A 187 -11.17 -7.01 9.95
C VAL A 187 -10.90 -5.96 8.89
N LEU A 188 -10.68 -6.40 7.65
CA LEU A 188 -10.48 -5.52 6.50
C LEU A 188 -11.70 -5.59 5.58
N THR A 189 -12.32 -4.43 5.36
CA THR A 189 -13.41 -4.25 4.39
C THR A 189 -12.86 -3.68 3.09
N ASP A 190 -13.32 -4.22 1.97
CA ASP A 190 -13.13 -3.58 0.66
C ASP A 190 -14.13 -2.42 0.56
N LEU A 191 -13.64 -1.18 0.56
CA LEU A 191 -14.50 0.00 0.54
C LEU A 191 -15.37 0.10 -0.73
N ARG A 192 -15.06 -0.67 -1.77
CA ARG A 192 -15.93 -0.82 -2.95
C ARG A 192 -17.28 -1.48 -2.61
N ASP A 193 -17.33 -2.25 -1.54
CA ASP A 193 -18.51 -2.97 -1.07
C ASP A 193 -19.18 -2.30 0.16
N ALA A 194 -18.59 -1.20 0.69
CA ALA A 194 -19.04 -0.55 1.93
C ALA A 194 -20.26 0.39 1.77
N GLY A 195 -20.66 0.72 0.54
CA GLY A 195 -21.84 1.56 0.27
C GLY A 195 -21.77 2.92 0.97
N GLY A 196 -22.89 3.35 1.58
CA GLY A 196 -22.99 4.64 2.27
C GLY A 196 -22.20 4.73 3.59
N GLU A 197 -21.64 3.63 4.09
CA GLU A 197 -20.81 3.68 5.30
C GLU A 197 -19.48 4.42 5.06
N VAL A 198 -19.02 4.50 3.80
CA VAL A 198 -17.81 5.25 3.41
C VAL A 198 -17.92 6.73 3.79
N ASP A 199 -19.13 7.29 3.81
CA ASP A 199 -19.38 8.69 4.17
C ASP A 199 -19.14 8.99 5.66
N LEU A 200 -19.03 7.95 6.49
CA LEU A 200 -18.79 8.06 7.92
C LEU A 200 -17.31 7.92 8.30
N VAL A 201 -16.42 7.72 7.31
CA VAL A 201 -15.00 7.53 7.56
C VAL A 201 -14.37 8.81 8.15
N PRO A 202 -13.82 8.76 9.37
CA PRO A 202 -13.20 9.92 9.98
C PRO A 202 -11.88 10.24 9.26
N CYS A 203 -11.77 11.47 8.74
CA CYS A 203 -10.61 11.93 7.97
C CYS A 203 -9.64 12.75 8.85
N GLY A 204 -8.35 12.43 8.75
CA GLY A 204 -7.26 13.12 9.45
C GLY A 204 -6.41 14.00 8.53
N ALA A 205 -5.18 14.30 8.95
CA ALA A 205 -4.20 14.99 8.12
C ALA A 205 -3.53 14.02 7.13
N LEU A 206 -3.12 14.53 5.96
CA LEU A 206 -2.42 13.73 4.96
C LEU A 206 -1.10 13.20 5.53
N THR A 207 -0.90 11.88 5.52
CA THR A 207 0.36 11.29 5.96
C THR A 207 1.50 11.62 4.98
N PRO A 208 2.71 11.98 5.47
CA PRO A 208 3.90 12.10 4.63
C PRO A 208 4.36 10.75 4.04
N ARG A 209 3.94 9.61 4.60
CA ARG A 209 4.32 8.27 4.13
C ARG A 209 3.84 7.99 2.71
N LEU A 210 2.72 8.56 2.30
CA LEU A 210 2.22 8.45 0.92
C LEU A 210 3.01 9.31 -0.07
N LEU A 211 3.63 10.40 0.40
CA LEU A 211 4.33 11.38 -0.44
C LEU A 211 5.79 11.02 -0.67
N THR A 212 6.44 10.46 0.35
CA THR A 212 7.88 10.21 0.35
C THR A 212 8.15 8.78 -0.12
N ALA A 213 9.00 8.60 -1.14
CA ALA A 213 9.57 7.29 -1.41
C ALA A 213 10.46 6.92 -0.22
N PRO A 214 10.34 5.72 0.39
CA PRO A 214 11.28 5.32 1.42
C PRO A 214 12.70 5.36 0.85
N GLU A 215 13.62 5.89 1.64
CA GLU A 215 15.03 5.92 1.28
C GLU A 215 15.49 4.48 1.06
N ALA A 216 16.09 4.20 -0.11
CA ALA A 216 16.58 2.86 -0.40
C ALA A 216 17.66 2.48 0.63
N PRO A 217 17.71 1.22 1.08
CA PRO A 217 18.80 0.79 1.94
C PRO A 217 20.15 1.05 1.25
N PRO A 218 21.19 1.48 1.97
CA PRO A 218 22.50 1.71 1.39
C PRO A 218 22.96 0.42 0.70
N ARG A 219 23.33 0.52 -0.58
CA ARG A 219 23.88 -0.61 -1.34
C ARG A 219 25.07 -1.15 -0.56
N GLN A 220 24.98 -2.40 -0.08
CA GLN A 220 26.14 -3.09 0.50
C GLN A 220 27.23 -3.09 -0.57
N GLY A 221 28.31 -2.35 -0.30
CA GLY A 221 29.44 -2.24 -1.20
C GLY A 221 29.97 -3.63 -1.53
N LYS A 222 30.22 -3.88 -2.82
CA LYS A 222 30.97 -5.05 -3.24
C LYS A 222 32.29 -5.06 -2.47
N SER A 223 32.47 -6.04 -1.59
CA SER A 223 33.78 -6.39 -1.06
C SER A 223 34.66 -6.76 -2.25
N GLU A 224 35.47 -5.81 -2.70
CA GLU A 224 36.60 -6.10 -3.58
C GLU A 224 37.52 -7.08 -2.83
N ARG A 225 37.79 -8.23 -3.45
CA ARG A 225 38.95 -9.07 -3.17
C ARG A 225 39.94 -8.88 -4.30
#